data_AF-A0AA35V2J6-F1
#
_entry.id   AF-A0AA35V2J6-F1
#
_cell.length_a   1.000
_cell.length_b   1.000
_cell.length_c   1.000
_cell.angle_alpha   90.00
_cell.angle_beta   90.00
_cell.angle_gamma   90.00
#
_symmetry.space_group_name_H-M   'P 1'
#
loop_
_entity.id
_entity.type
_entity.pdbx_description
1 polymer ?
#
loop_
_entity_poly.entity_id
_entity_poly.type
_entity_poly.pdbx_seq_one_letter_code
_entity_poly.pdbx_strand_id
1 'polypeptide(L)'
;MSDVRTNEAEKRHAHPDFDAARFPADARVRVLARRFPPYHRDSPCLAILDRFLHDPTLSAAAVVDDAMRPVGLIDRYSLVEQFLHPYSRDLYHKHAIAAFMDPEPVIVEADSSIDDLSRIIIDAGMRHMVSGFIVTEDGLYLGIGSGHDLFEEVANRKQNHLYHLAHYDPLTSLPNRLLLNDRLKRACLRGQRGGYRIALLFIDLDRFKLVNDTLGHAAGDQLLQGVAGRFAACVRKVDTVARLGGDEFTVLLEPVQGPDEALAVAAKLAQSLERPFLIQNHEITTSASIGVVLFPEHDATVEGLMRKADAAMYCAKREGRNRFALFTEEMNSTVVERVTLESYLNAALEKGEFCCHFQPQMATADDRIVGVEALLRWTNPVLGRVPPLKFVPVAEDTGLILPLGLWALETACAQQVRWLSQGLPPLRMAVNISPLQFRNREFCDQVRAIVQRTGIRAEHLELELTESAVMADAESSVGILRELRDSGIRLAIDDFGTGYSSLSYLRKFPLDRLKIDRSFVSGIDRIPANELIVKAIVALGGSLGLDVIAEGVETPEELECIERCGCSEYQGFRLSEPLTAEDFAHWFEDSGYV
;
A
#
# COMPACT_ATOMS: atom_id res chain seq x y z
N MET A 1 31.92 -51.14 -30.44
CA MET A 1 33.38 -50.98 -30.60
C MET A 1 33.59 -49.72 -31.39
N SER A 2 34.06 -48.59 -30.89
CA SER A 2 34.60 -48.17 -29.59
C SER A 2 34.99 -46.71 -29.85
N ASP A 3 34.32 -45.72 -29.29
CA ASP A 3 34.45 -45.19 -27.92
C ASP A 3 35.36 -43.95 -27.86
N VAL A 4 34.92 -43.03 -26.99
CA VAL A 4 35.64 -41.86 -26.46
C VAL A 4 35.75 -40.62 -27.34
N ARG A 5 34.77 -39.71 -27.20
CA ARG A 5 34.97 -38.26 -26.92
C ARG A 5 33.61 -37.59 -26.65
N THR A 6 33.02 -37.97 -25.53
CA THR A 6 31.94 -37.26 -24.85
C THR A 6 32.43 -36.91 -23.44
N ASN A 7 31.87 -35.85 -22.86
CA ASN A 7 32.10 -35.30 -21.52
C ASN A 7 33.36 -34.45 -21.30
N GLU A 8 33.23 -33.13 -21.47
CA GLU A 8 33.86 -32.18 -20.52
C GLU A 8 33.27 -30.75 -20.49
N ALA A 9 32.26 -30.40 -21.30
CA ALA A 9 31.78 -29.01 -21.39
C ALA A 9 30.42 -28.70 -20.70
N GLU A 10 29.72 -29.66 -20.11
CA GLU A 10 28.35 -29.46 -19.57
C GLU A 10 28.22 -29.46 -18.03
N LYS A 11 29.30 -29.22 -17.28
CA LYS A 11 29.28 -29.25 -15.79
C LYS A 11 29.52 -27.93 -15.08
N ARG A 12 29.22 -26.78 -15.70
CA ARG A 12 29.26 -25.49 -15.00
C ARG A 12 28.05 -24.66 -15.38
N HIS A 13 27.06 -24.66 -14.48
CA HIS A 13 26.02 -23.64 -14.20
C HIS A 13 24.78 -24.26 -13.52
N ALA A 14 24.96 -25.33 -12.72
CA ALA A 14 24.02 -25.63 -11.65
C ALA A 14 24.47 -24.81 -10.44
N HIS A 15 23.88 -23.63 -10.25
CA HIS A 15 23.81 -23.07 -8.90
C HIS A 15 23.03 -24.08 -8.05
N PRO A 16 23.52 -24.46 -6.87
CA PRO A 16 22.83 -25.44 -6.05
C PRO A 16 21.44 -24.88 -5.73
N ASP A 17 20.40 -25.68 -5.95
CA ASP A 17 19.18 -25.54 -5.18
C ASP A 17 19.62 -25.44 -3.72
N PHE A 18 19.37 -24.29 -3.09
CA PHE A 18 19.58 -24.08 -1.66
C PHE A 18 18.53 -24.92 -0.95
N ASP A 19 18.77 -26.23 -0.95
CA ASP A 19 18.12 -27.17 -0.05
C ASP A 19 18.44 -26.74 1.38
N ALA A 20 17.45 -26.94 2.24
CA ALA A 20 17.28 -26.28 3.52
C ALA A 20 18.55 -26.14 4.38
N ALA A 21 18.61 -25.07 5.18
CA ALA A 21 19.62 -24.86 6.21
C ALA A 21 19.96 -26.18 6.90
N ARG A 22 21.25 -26.54 6.92
CA ARG A 22 21.75 -27.79 7.51
C ARG A 22 21.28 -27.96 8.97
N PHE A 23 20.96 -26.86 9.64
CA PHE A 23 20.34 -26.77 10.96
C PHE A 23 19.33 -25.60 11.04
N PRO A 24 18.21 -25.73 11.78
CA PRO A 24 17.23 -24.66 11.95
C PRO A 24 17.75 -23.51 12.84
N ALA A 25 17.10 -22.34 12.79
CA ALA A 25 17.55 -21.11 13.47
C ALA A 25 17.61 -21.24 15.01
N ASP A 26 16.88 -22.19 15.59
CA ASP A 26 16.85 -22.55 17.00
C ASP A 26 17.85 -23.65 17.39
N ALA A 27 18.71 -24.08 16.46
CA ALA A 27 19.68 -25.14 16.73
C ALA A 27 20.61 -24.77 17.89
N ARG A 28 20.70 -25.71 18.83
CA ARG A 28 21.50 -25.64 20.07
C ARG A 28 22.88 -26.22 19.87
N VAL A 29 23.79 -25.96 20.80
CA VAL A 29 25.18 -26.45 20.78
C VAL A 29 25.27 -27.97 20.58
N ARG A 30 24.26 -28.74 20.99
CA ARG A 30 24.11 -30.18 20.74
C ARG A 30 24.42 -30.60 19.29
N VAL A 31 24.06 -29.78 18.29
CA VAL A 31 24.30 -30.12 16.86
C VAL A 31 25.77 -30.12 16.47
N LEU A 32 26.61 -29.43 17.26
CA LEU A 32 28.07 -29.36 17.08
C LEU A 32 28.80 -30.48 17.84
N ALA A 33 28.10 -31.23 18.70
CA ALA A 33 28.71 -32.26 19.54
C ALA A 33 28.99 -33.54 18.75
N ARG A 34 30.27 -33.85 18.54
CA ARG A 34 30.71 -35.13 18.02
C ARG A 34 31.00 -36.07 19.20
N ARG A 35 30.34 -37.23 19.24
CA ARG A 35 30.49 -38.20 20.33
C ARG A 35 31.75 -39.04 20.14
N PHE A 36 32.68 -38.93 21.08
CA PHE A 36 33.86 -39.77 21.15
C PHE A 36 34.10 -40.24 22.60
N PRO A 37 34.50 -41.50 22.84
CA PRO A 37 34.89 -41.94 24.18
C PRO A 37 35.94 -41.02 24.81
N PRO A 38 35.68 -40.44 26.00
CA PRO A 38 36.63 -39.60 26.71
C PRO A 38 37.72 -40.45 27.39
N TYR A 39 38.72 -39.80 27.97
CA TYR A 39 39.80 -40.43 28.72
C TYR A 39 39.74 -40.10 30.20
N HIS A 40 40.18 -41.02 31.06
CA HIS A 40 40.39 -40.72 32.48
C HIS A 40 41.71 -39.98 32.69
N ARG A 41 41.81 -39.09 33.69
CA ARG A 41 43.00 -38.28 33.98
C ARG A 41 44.30 -39.09 34.16
N ASP A 42 44.17 -40.32 34.67
CA ASP A 42 45.29 -41.24 34.93
C ASP A 42 45.62 -42.15 33.75
N SER A 43 44.89 -42.00 32.63
CA SER A 43 45.14 -42.79 31.42
C SER A 43 46.54 -42.46 30.86
N PRO A 44 47.26 -43.45 30.28
CA PRO A 44 48.55 -43.20 29.67
C PRO A 44 48.43 -42.24 28.48
N CYS A 45 49.31 -41.24 28.39
CA CYS A 45 49.31 -40.27 27.29
C CYS A 45 49.53 -40.92 25.90
N LEU A 46 50.15 -42.11 25.84
CA LEU A 46 50.31 -42.85 24.58
C LEU A 46 48.98 -43.33 24.00
N ALA A 47 47.99 -43.64 24.84
CA ALA A 47 46.68 -44.14 24.39
C ALA A 47 45.86 -43.08 23.61
N ILE A 48 46.07 -41.80 23.94
CA ILE A 48 45.46 -40.68 23.22
C ILE A 48 46.28 -40.27 21.99
N LEU A 49 47.61 -40.34 22.08
CA LEU A 49 48.50 -40.09 20.94
C LEU A 49 48.23 -41.08 19.80
N ASP A 50 48.14 -42.38 20.11
CA ASP A 50 47.84 -43.39 19.09
C ASP A 50 46.50 -43.12 18.42
N ARG A 51 45.48 -42.69 19.19
CA ARG A 51 44.18 -42.34 18.62
C ARG A 51 44.25 -41.14 17.67
N PHE A 52 44.97 -40.07 18.02
CA PHE A 52 45.16 -38.92 17.14
C PHE A 52 45.98 -39.23 15.88
N LEU A 53 46.84 -40.25 15.92
CA LEU A 53 47.57 -40.71 14.74
C LEU A 53 46.67 -41.54 13.81
N HIS A 54 45.73 -42.32 14.35
CA HIS A 54 44.83 -43.18 13.56
C HIS A 54 43.57 -42.47 13.06
N ASP A 55 43.07 -41.47 13.79
CA ASP A 55 41.89 -40.69 13.41
C ASP A 55 42.28 -39.22 13.18
N PRO A 56 42.57 -38.83 11.92
CA PRO A 56 42.96 -37.47 11.61
C PRO A 56 41.81 -36.46 11.70
N THR A 57 40.58 -36.90 11.93
CA THR A 57 39.40 -36.02 12.05
C THR A 57 39.19 -35.49 13.47
N LEU A 58 39.89 -36.07 14.45
CA LEU A 58 39.90 -35.59 15.84
C LEU A 58 40.85 -34.40 15.98
N SER A 59 40.32 -33.27 16.44
CA SER A 59 41.12 -32.08 16.82
C SER A 59 41.50 -32.10 18.31
N ALA A 60 40.68 -32.74 19.14
CA ALA A 60 40.88 -32.83 20.58
C ALA A 60 40.17 -34.04 21.19
N ALA A 61 40.47 -34.31 22.45
CA ALA A 61 39.83 -35.35 23.25
C ALA A 61 39.59 -34.84 24.68
N ALA A 62 38.42 -35.19 25.23
CA ALA A 62 38.01 -34.78 26.56
C ALA A 62 38.61 -35.71 27.63
N VAL A 63 38.95 -35.13 28.76
CA VAL A 63 39.36 -35.83 29.98
C VAL A 63 38.24 -35.69 31.00
N VAL A 64 37.82 -36.82 31.59
CA VAL A 64 36.72 -36.88 32.56
C VAL A 64 37.15 -37.53 33.88
N ASP A 65 36.40 -37.26 34.94
CA ASP A 65 36.47 -38.01 36.20
C ASP A 65 35.64 -39.31 36.17
N ASP A 66 35.64 -40.07 37.27
CA ASP A 66 34.87 -41.30 37.43
C ASP A 66 33.35 -41.11 37.27
N ALA A 67 32.86 -39.88 37.46
CA ALA A 67 31.45 -39.50 37.30
C ALA A 67 31.14 -38.97 35.88
N MET A 68 32.05 -39.13 34.91
CA MET A 68 31.93 -38.62 33.54
C MET A 68 31.85 -37.08 33.43
N ARG A 69 32.29 -36.35 34.46
CA ARG A 69 32.33 -34.89 34.42
C ARG A 69 33.63 -34.45 33.74
N PRO A 70 33.59 -33.49 32.82
CA PRO A 70 34.80 -32.98 32.19
C PRO A 70 35.73 -32.31 33.21
N VAL A 71 37.02 -32.69 33.18
CA VAL A 71 38.08 -32.14 34.04
C VAL A 71 39.27 -31.59 33.26
N GLY A 72 39.27 -31.77 31.94
CA GLY A 72 40.30 -31.23 31.07
C GLY A 72 40.08 -31.58 29.60
N LEU A 73 40.87 -30.98 28.72
CA LEU A 73 40.85 -31.25 27.29
C LEU A 73 42.28 -31.38 26.76
N ILE A 74 42.54 -32.39 25.93
CA ILE A 74 43.81 -32.52 25.23
C ILE A 74 43.62 -32.09 23.78
N ASP A 75 44.38 -31.06 23.41
CA ASP A 75 44.55 -30.58 22.04
C ASP A 75 45.52 -31.49 21.27
N ARG A 76 45.10 -31.94 20.08
CA ARG A 76 45.91 -32.84 19.25
C ARG A 76 47.23 -32.21 18.83
N TYR A 77 47.20 -30.95 18.41
CA TYR A 77 48.39 -30.29 17.87
C TYR A 77 49.47 -30.19 18.94
N SER A 78 49.11 -29.71 20.13
CA SER A 78 49.97 -29.55 21.29
C SER A 78 50.56 -30.89 21.74
N LEU A 79 49.74 -31.95 21.77
CA LEU A 79 50.23 -33.27 22.15
C LEU A 79 51.17 -33.83 21.08
N VAL A 80 50.78 -33.85 19.81
CA VAL A 80 51.59 -34.43 18.72
C VAL A 80 52.93 -33.70 18.62
N GLU A 81 52.95 -32.37 18.72
CA GLU A 81 54.18 -31.56 18.68
C GLU A 81 55.19 -31.97 19.76
N GLN A 82 54.73 -32.19 20.99
CA GLN A 82 55.60 -32.64 22.08
C GLN A 82 56.23 -34.03 21.82
N PHE A 83 55.54 -34.89 21.07
CA PHE A 83 56.02 -36.21 20.68
C PHE A 83 56.80 -36.25 19.35
N LEU A 84 56.97 -35.11 18.67
CA LEU A 84 57.83 -35.00 17.48
C LEU A 84 59.33 -34.93 17.81
N HIS A 85 59.69 -34.61 19.07
CA HIS A 85 61.09 -34.53 19.48
C HIS A 85 61.75 -35.91 19.64
N PRO A 86 63.04 -36.09 19.28
CA PRO A 86 63.78 -37.33 19.51
C PRO A 86 63.72 -37.75 20.99
N TYR A 87 63.53 -39.05 21.26
CA TYR A 87 63.42 -39.65 22.61
C TYR A 87 62.17 -39.24 23.44
N SER A 88 61.28 -38.40 22.91
CA SER A 88 60.04 -37.98 23.61
C SER A 88 59.14 -39.14 24.02
N ARG A 89 59.00 -40.17 23.16
CA ARG A 89 58.25 -41.39 23.51
C ARG A 89 58.85 -42.10 24.72
N ASP A 90 60.17 -42.25 24.79
CA ASP A 90 60.85 -42.90 25.91
C ASP A 90 60.82 -42.06 27.20
N LEU A 91 60.82 -40.73 27.08
CA LEU A 91 60.72 -39.80 28.21
C LEU A 91 59.29 -39.76 28.79
N TYR A 92 58.27 -39.77 27.93
CA TYR A 92 56.90 -39.50 28.35
C TYR A 92 55.97 -40.73 28.39
N HIS A 93 56.42 -41.93 27.98
CA HIS A 93 55.58 -43.15 27.92
C HIS A 93 54.81 -43.52 29.20
N LYS A 94 55.28 -43.09 30.39
CA LYS A 94 54.65 -43.35 31.69
C LYS A 94 53.85 -42.17 32.27
N HIS A 95 53.85 -41.02 31.59
CA HIS A 95 53.14 -39.85 32.08
C HIS A 95 51.63 -40.00 31.89
N ALA A 96 50.88 -39.57 32.90
CA ALA A 96 49.44 -39.52 32.84
C ALA A 96 48.98 -38.38 31.91
N ILE A 97 47.80 -38.55 31.30
CA ILE A 97 47.12 -37.54 30.49
C ILE A 97 47.01 -36.18 31.22
N ALA A 98 46.83 -36.21 32.54
CA ALA A 98 46.76 -35.01 33.38
C ALA A 98 47.96 -34.07 33.24
N ALA A 99 49.15 -34.56 32.83
CA ALA A 99 50.34 -33.73 32.64
C ALA A 99 50.31 -32.90 31.34
N PHE A 100 49.41 -33.23 30.40
CA PHE A 100 49.37 -32.68 29.05
C PHE A 100 48.04 -32.03 28.68
N MET A 101 47.01 -32.17 29.53
CA MET A 101 45.70 -31.58 29.30
C MET A 101 45.68 -30.08 29.61
N ASP A 102 44.83 -29.35 28.92
CA ASP A 102 44.34 -28.05 29.34
C ASP A 102 43.37 -28.25 30.53
N PRO A 103 43.71 -27.75 31.74
CA PRO A 103 42.86 -27.91 32.92
C PRO A 103 41.67 -26.95 32.93
N GLU A 104 41.63 -25.95 32.05
CA GLU A 104 40.54 -24.96 31.96
C GLU A 104 39.88 -24.99 30.58
N PRO A 105 39.26 -26.12 30.17
CA PRO A 105 38.61 -26.21 28.88
C PRO A 105 37.32 -25.38 28.85
N VAL A 106 36.94 -24.92 27.66
CA VAL A 106 35.60 -24.39 27.42
C VAL A 106 34.61 -25.56 27.51
N ILE A 107 33.73 -25.52 28.51
CA ILE A 107 32.64 -26.48 28.72
C ILE A 107 31.33 -25.74 28.51
N VAL A 108 30.43 -26.32 27.72
CA VAL A 108 29.14 -25.74 27.39
C VAL A 108 28.05 -26.80 27.45
N GLU A 109 26.86 -26.42 27.89
CA GLU A 109 25.69 -27.30 27.93
C GLU A 109 25.10 -27.48 26.53
N ALA A 110 24.61 -28.67 26.23
CA ALA A 110 24.08 -29.04 24.92
C ALA A 110 22.92 -28.14 24.47
N ASP A 111 22.16 -27.60 25.43
CA ASP A 111 20.99 -26.77 25.19
C ASP A 111 21.31 -25.27 25.14
N SER A 112 22.57 -24.87 25.31
CA SER A 112 23.01 -23.49 25.11
C SER A 112 22.82 -23.04 23.66
N SER A 113 22.68 -21.72 23.46
CA SER A 113 22.62 -21.15 22.10
C SER A 113 24.02 -21.12 21.47
N ILE A 114 24.08 -21.21 20.14
CA ILE A 114 25.36 -21.11 19.42
C ILE A 114 25.96 -19.70 19.55
N ASP A 115 25.14 -18.66 19.71
CA ASP A 115 25.62 -17.29 19.93
C ASP A 115 26.28 -17.13 21.29
N ASP A 116 25.77 -17.78 22.33
CA ASP A 116 26.41 -17.80 23.66
C ASP A 116 27.75 -18.52 23.61
N LEU A 117 27.81 -19.68 22.94
CA LEU A 117 29.07 -20.40 22.72
C LEU A 117 30.09 -19.55 21.95
N SER A 118 29.65 -18.85 20.91
CA SER A 118 30.49 -17.92 20.14
C SER A 118 31.10 -16.83 21.03
N ARG A 119 30.31 -16.21 21.92
CA ARG A 119 30.82 -15.23 22.89
C ARG A 119 31.79 -15.84 23.88
N ILE A 120 31.46 -17.00 24.45
CA ILE A 120 32.33 -17.71 25.40
C ILE A 120 33.71 -17.97 24.78
N ILE A 121 33.77 -18.42 23.52
CA ILE A 121 35.04 -18.70 22.84
C ILE A 121 35.80 -17.42 22.49
N ILE A 122 35.11 -16.32 22.15
CA ILE A 122 35.75 -15.02 21.94
C ILE A 122 36.37 -14.50 23.24
N ASP A 123 35.63 -14.59 24.36
CA ASP A 123 36.05 -14.08 25.67
C ASP A 123 37.16 -14.95 26.29
N ALA A 124 37.10 -16.27 26.11
CA ALA A 124 38.13 -17.22 26.54
C ALA A 124 39.41 -17.15 25.66
N GLY A 125 39.35 -16.48 24.52
CA GLY A 125 40.47 -16.27 23.60
C GLY A 125 40.55 -17.29 22.47
N MET A 126 41.03 -16.82 21.31
CA MET A 126 41.06 -17.56 20.03
C MET A 126 41.83 -18.90 20.06
N ARG A 127 42.57 -19.21 21.13
CA ARG A 127 43.23 -20.52 21.30
C ARG A 127 42.21 -21.67 21.33
N HIS A 128 41.04 -21.46 21.93
CA HIS A 128 39.98 -22.49 22.01
C HIS A 128 39.27 -22.74 20.67
N MET A 129 39.46 -21.89 19.65
CA MET A 129 39.00 -22.19 18.29
C MET A 129 39.78 -23.36 17.67
N VAL A 130 41.05 -23.52 18.05
CA VAL A 130 41.92 -24.60 17.55
C VAL A 130 41.71 -25.86 18.39
N SER A 131 41.66 -25.71 19.72
CA SER A 131 41.56 -26.83 20.66
C SER A 131 40.14 -27.40 20.80
N GLY A 132 39.11 -26.68 20.37
CA GLY A 132 37.72 -27.12 20.51
C GLY A 132 37.17 -26.96 21.94
N PHE A 133 35.97 -27.47 22.14
CA PHE A 133 35.20 -27.32 23.39
C PHE A 133 34.47 -28.61 23.74
N ILE A 134 34.16 -28.76 25.02
CA ILE A 134 33.43 -29.93 25.53
C ILE A 134 31.95 -29.58 25.63
N VAL A 135 31.11 -30.45 25.07
CA VAL A 135 29.66 -30.37 25.21
C VAL A 135 29.20 -31.31 26.31
N THR A 136 28.34 -30.81 27.18
CA THR A 136 27.78 -31.53 28.33
C THR A 136 26.27 -31.63 28.25
N GLU A 137 25.68 -32.63 28.90
CA GLU A 137 24.24 -32.71 29.17
C GLU A 137 24.10 -33.01 30.67
N ASP A 138 23.47 -32.11 31.42
CA ASP A 138 23.35 -32.16 32.88
C ASP A 138 24.73 -32.23 33.59
N GLY A 139 25.74 -31.52 33.06
CA GLY A 139 27.11 -31.53 33.56
C GLY A 139 27.92 -32.81 33.29
N LEU A 140 27.34 -33.77 32.56
CA LEU A 140 28.01 -35.01 32.13
C LEU A 140 28.52 -34.87 30.70
N TYR A 141 29.67 -35.46 30.40
CA TYR A 141 30.26 -35.43 29.07
C TYR A 141 29.30 -36.01 28.00
N LEU A 142 28.96 -35.19 27.01
CA LEU A 142 28.16 -35.58 25.86
C LEU A 142 29.00 -35.76 24.59
N GLY A 143 29.97 -34.88 24.36
CA GLY A 143 30.78 -34.87 23.13
C GLY A 143 31.78 -33.72 23.07
N ILE A 144 32.46 -33.59 21.93
CA ILE A 144 33.41 -32.50 21.66
C ILE A 144 32.95 -31.78 20.40
N GLY A 145 33.02 -30.45 20.41
CA GLY A 145 32.87 -29.62 19.22
C GLY A 145 34.18 -28.97 18.82
N SER A 146 34.31 -28.62 17.54
CA SER A 146 35.47 -27.90 17.01
C SER A 146 35.14 -26.44 16.73
N GLY A 147 36.13 -25.55 16.84
CA GLY A 147 35.96 -24.15 16.44
C GLY A 147 35.71 -24.00 14.94
N HIS A 148 36.15 -24.95 14.12
CA HIS A 148 35.84 -24.99 12.69
C HIS A 148 34.35 -25.22 12.44
N ASP A 149 33.74 -26.23 13.08
CA ASP A 149 32.31 -26.52 12.96
C ASP A 149 31.46 -25.34 13.47
N LEU A 150 31.89 -24.70 14.57
CA LEU A 150 31.27 -23.48 15.08
C LEU A 150 31.36 -22.32 14.09
N PHE A 151 32.53 -22.10 13.49
CA PHE A 151 32.73 -21.03 12.51
C PHE A 151 31.88 -21.23 11.25
N GLU A 152 31.85 -22.46 10.72
CA GLU A 152 31.04 -22.82 9.55
C GLU A 152 29.55 -22.56 9.84
N GLU A 153 29.07 -22.96 11.03
CA GLU A 153 27.68 -22.74 11.44
C GLU A 153 27.36 -21.24 11.63
N VAL A 154 28.23 -20.48 12.30
CA VAL A 154 28.06 -19.02 12.46
C VAL A 154 28.12 -18.31 11.10
N ALA A 155 29.00 -18.73 10.19
CA ALA A 155 29.10 -18.17 8.85
C ALA A 155 27.84 -18.48 8.02
N ASN A 156 27.33 -19.71 8.06
CA ASN A 156 26.09 -20.10 7.39
C ASN A 156 24.89 -19.32 7.92
N ARG A 157 24.78 -19.14 9.24
CA ARG A 157 23.73 -18.31 9.86
C ARG A 157 23.80 -16.86 9.43
N LYS A 158 24.99 -16.26 9.45
CA LYS A 158 25.20 -14.88 8.97
C LYS A 158 24.85 -14.75 7.49
N GLN A 159 25.27 -15.71 6.65
CA GLN A 159 24.98 -15.71 5.23
C GLN A 159 23.48 -15.81 4.94
N ASN A 160 22.77 -16.70 5.66
CA ASN A 160 21.32 -16.84 5.54
C ASN A 160 20.58 -15.59 6.02
N HIS A 161 21.04 -14.97 7.11
CA HIS A 161 20.48 -13.72 7.60
C HIS A 161 20.70 -12.56 6.62
N LEU A 162 21.91 -12.44 6.06
CA LEU A 162 22.22 -11.44 5.02
C LEU A 162 21.38 -11.67 3.75
N TYR A 163 21.22 -12.93 3.33
CA TYR A 163 20.35 -13.28 2.23
C TYR A 163 18.89 -12.87 2.51
N HIS A 164 18.39 -13.17 3.72
CA HIS A 164 17.04 -12.81 4.11
C HIS A 164 16.84 -11.29 4.11
N LEU A 165 17.76 -10.52 4.69
CA LEU A 165 17.73 -9.06 4.69
C LEU A 165 17.78 -8.45 3.28
N ALA A 166 18.53 -9.08 2.37
CA ALA A 166 18.65 -8.58 0.99
C ALA A 166 17.42 -8.91 0.12
N HIS A 167 16.69 -10.00 0.41
CA HIS A 167 15.68 -10.57 -0.48
C HIS A 167 14.25 -10.56 0.07
N TYR A 168 14.04 -10.27 1.34
CA TYR A 168 12.72 -10.25 1.98
C TYR A 168 12.45 -8.90 2.64
N ASP A 169 11.17 -8.54 2.70
CA ASP A 169 10.67 -7.37 3.42
C ASP A 169 10.72 -7.66 4.93
N PRO A 170 11.39 -6.83 5.75
CA PRO A 170 11.58 -7.11 7.17
C PRO A 170 10.28 -7.07 7.98
N LEU A 171 9.25 -6.36 7.51
CA LEU A 171 7.99 -6.25 8.23
C LEU A 171 7.08 -7.47 7.99
N THR A 172 6.94 -7.88 6.73
CA THR A 172 5.99 -8.93 6.33
C THR A 172 6.65 -10.30 6.11
N SER A 173 7.98 -10.37 6.06
CA SER A 173 8.77 -11.55 5.66
C SER A 173 8.40 -12.09 4.28
N LEU A 174 7.71 -11.31 3.44
CA LEU A 174 7.47 -11.63 2.04
C LEU A 174 8.70 -11.29 1.20
N PRO A 175 8.91 -11.95 0.05
CA PRO A 175 9.84 -11.50 -0.97
C PRO A 175 9.74 -10.00 -1.23
N ASN A 176 10.88 -9.34 -1.30
CA ASN A 176 10.95 -7.92 -1.66
C ASN A 176 11.03 -7.75 -3.18
N ARG A 177 11.13 -6.49 -3.64
CA ARG A 177 11.25 -6.15 -5.06
C ARG A 177 12.40 -6.86 -5.77
N LEU A 178 13.54 -7.10 -5.10
CA LEU A 178 14.69 -7.77 -5.71
C LEU A 178 14.38 -9.24 -5.99
N LEU A 179 13.86 -9.96 -4.99
CA LEU A 179 13.53 -11.38 -5.12
C LEU A 179 12.35 -11.62 -6.07
N LEU A 180 11.33 -10.77 -6.05
CA LEU A 180 10.22 -10.84 -7.01
C LEU A 180 10.74 -10.72 -8.45
N ASN A 181 11.58 -9.73 -8.75
CA ASN A 181 12.10 -9.53 -10.09
C ASN A 181 12.92 -10.71 -10.59
N ASP A 182 13.74 -11.33 -9.73
CA ASP A 182 14.47 -12.55 -10.07
C ASP A 182 13.51 -13.71 -10.37
N ARG A 183 12.49 -13.93 -9.52
CA ARG A 183 11.47 -14.97 -9.74
C ARG A 183 10.66 -14.74 -11.02
N LEU A 184 10.24 -13.51 -11.27
CA LEU A 184 9.49 -13.13 -12.48
C LEU A 184 10.34 -13.32 -13.75
N LYS A 185 11.63 -12.94 -13.73
CA LYS A 185 12.56 -13.22 -14.84
C LYS A 185 12.66 -14.72 -15.11
N ARG A 186 12.85 -15.54 -14.08
CA ARG A 186 12.92 -17.01 -14.20
C ARG A 186 11.61 -17.58 -14.72
N ALA A 187 10.48 -17.09 -14.21
CA ALA A 187 9.15 -17.48 -14.65
C ALA A 187 8.99 -17.22 -16.15
N CYS A 188 9.22 -16.00 -16.63
CA CYS A 188 9.11 -15.68 -18.06
C CYS A 188 10.00 -16.58 -18.94
N LEU A 189 11.24 -16.85 -18.52
CA LEU A 189 12.15 -17.76 -19.23
C LEU A 189 11.65 -19.20 -19.27
N ARG A 190 10.97 -19.67 -18.21
CA ARG A 190 10.38 -21.01 -18.18
C ARG A 190 9.08 -21.06 -18.99
N GLY A 191 8.22 -20.06 -18.86
CA GLY A 191 6.98 -19.93 -19.64
C GLY A 191 7.24 -19.86 -21.15
N GLN A 192 8.29 -19.12 -21.57
CA GLN A 192 8.70 -19.06 -22.97
C GLN A 192 9.16 -20.41 -23.52
N ARG A 193 9.89 -21.20 -22.72
CA ARG A 193 10.38 -22.54 -23.11
C ARG A 193 9.28 -23.62 -23.03
N GLY A 194 8.44 -23.55 -22.01
CA GLY A 194 7.40 -24.54 -21.71
C GLY A 194 6.05 -24.27 -22.39
N GLY A 195 5.88 -23.12 -23.04
CA GLY A 195 4.64 -22.75 -23.74
C GLY A 195 3.47 -22.48 -22.81
N TYR A 196 3.71 -22.08 -21.56
CA TYR A 196 2.66 -21.78 -20.57
C TYR A 196 2.62 -20.29 -20.21
N ARG A 197 1.48 -19.85 -19.69
CA ARG A 197 1.24 -18.46 -19.31
C ARG A 197 1.54 -18.22 -17.84
N ILE A 198 1.84 -16.96 -17.54
CA ILE A 198 2.09 -16.46 -16.19
C ILE A 198 1.22 -15.22 -15.99
N ALA A 199 0.69 -15.03 -14.79
CA ALA A 199 0.02 -13.80 -14.43
C ALA A 199 0.81 -13.02 -13.38
N LEU A 200 0.88 -11.71 -13.56
CA LEU A 200 1.39 -10.78 -12.54
C LEU A 200 0.24 -9.87 -12.11
N LEU A 201 -0.01 -9.84 -10.81
CA LEU A 201 -0.99 -8.99 -10.17
C LEU A 201 -0.24 -7.90 -9.40
N PHE A 202 -0.57 -6.64 -9.64
CA PHE A 202 -0.08 -5.49 -8.88
C PHE A 202 -1.22 -4.99 -7.99
N ILE A 203 -0.95 -4.77 -6.71
CA ILE A 203 -1.98 -4.57 -5.69
C ILE A 203 -1.59 -3.36 -4.84
N ASP A 204 -2.52 -2.43 -4.67
CA ASP A 204 -2.40 -1.25 -3.80
C ASP A 204 -3.54 -1.27 -2.79
N LEU A 205 -3.23 -1.10 -1.50
CA LEU A 205 -4.25 -1.05 -0.46
C LEU A 205 -4.95 0.30 -0.44
N ASP A 206 -6.26 0.29 -0.62
CA ASP A 206 -7.03 1.52 -0.69
C ASP A 206 -7.05 2.22 0.67
N ARG A 207 -6.78 3.53 0.66
CA ARG A 207 -6.83 4.39 1.86
C ARG A 207 -5.92 3.94 3.01
N PHE A 208 -4.85 3.18 2.74
CA PHE A 208 -3.88 2.79 3.78
C PHE A 208 -3.31 3.99 4.55
N LYS A 209 -3.06 5.11 3.85
CA LYS A 209 -2.62 6.36 4.47
C LYS A 209 -3.60 6.86 5.56
N LEU A 210 -4.90 6.73 5.36
CA LEU A 210 -5.91 7.11 6.35
C LEU A 210 -5.76 6.30 7.65
N VAL A 211 -5.41 5.01 7.54
CA VAL A 211 -5.15 4.16 8.70
C VAL A 211 -3.93 4.66 9.48
N ASN A 212 -2.83 4.98 8.78
CA ASN A 212 -1.64 5.56 9.42
C ASN A 212 -1.93 6.91 10.08
N ASP A 213 -2.66 7.78 9.40
CA ASP A 213 -2.95 9.13 9.89
C ASP A 213 -3.90 9.11 11.10
N THR A 214 -4.80 8.12 11.17
CA THR A 214 -5.81 8.00 12.24
C THR A 214 -5.32 7.20 13.45
N LEU A 215 -4.60 6.09 13.23
CA LEU A 215 -4.24 5.12 14.28
C LEU A 215 -2.72 4.98 14.47
N GLY A 216 -1.93 5.71 13.69
CA GLY A 216 -0.48 5.70 13.75
C GLY A 216 0.17 4.56 12.95
N HIS A 217 1.46 4.72 12.66
CA HIS A 217 2.24 3.78 11.84
C HIS A 217 2.27 2.36 12.39
N ALA A 218 2.25 2.17 13.71
CA ALA A 218 2.24 0.84 14.31
C ALA A 218 0.97 0.04 13.96
N ALA A 219 -0.18 0.71 13.84
CA ALA A 219 -1.42 0.07 13.39
C ALA A 219 -1.37 -0.27 11.89
N GLY A 220 -0.80 0.62 11.08
CA GLY A 220 -0.54 0.35 9.66
C GLY A 220 0.38 -0.85 9.45
N ASP A 221 1.44 -0.98 10.25
CA ASP A 221 2.36 -2.12 10.19
C ASP A 221 1.65 -3.45 10.50
N GLN A 222 0.78 -3.47 11.52
CA GLN A 222 -0.04 -4.64 11.84
C GLN A 222 -1.04 -4.98 10.73
N LEU A 223 -1.62 -3.97 10.07
CA LEU A 223 -2.49 -4.17 8.92
C LEU A 223 -1.73 -4.82 7.76
N LEU A 224 -0.53 -4.32 7.44
CA LEU A 224 0.31 -4.88 6.38
C LEU A 224 0.70 -6.33 6.65
N GLN A 225 1.03 -6.67 7.89
CA GLN A 225 1.30 -8.05 8.31
C GLN A 225 0.07 -8.95 8.16
N GLY A 226 -1.11 -8.45 8.57
CA GLY A 226 -2.37 -9.17 8.40
C GLY A 226 -2.70 -9.43 6.93
N VAL A 227 -2.55 -8.41 6.08
CA VAL A 227 -2.76 -8.50 4.63
C VAL A 227 -1.80 -9.51 4.01
N ALA A 228 -0.51 -9.45 4.35
CA ALA A 228 0.50 -10.39 3.88
C ALA A 228 0.10 -11.85 4.17
N GLY A 229 -0.36 -12.12 5.40
CA GLY A 229 -0.85 -13.44 5.81
C GLY A 229 -2.06 -13.91 5.01
N ARG A 230 -3.05 -13.02 4.79
CA ARG A 230 -4.25 -13.36 4.00
C ARG A 230 -3.93 -13.62 2.53
N PHE A 231 -3.07 -12.80 1.92
CA PHE A 231 -2.65 -13.01 0.54
C PHE A 231 -1.88 -14.32 0.37
N ALA A 232 -0.94 -14.62 1.28
CA ALA A 232 -0.22 -15.89 1.27
C ALA A 232 -1.16 -17.11 1.39
N ALA A 233 -2.24 -17.00 2.17
CA ALA A 233 -3.25 -18.06 2.29
C ALA A 233 -4.18 -18.17 1.06
N CYS A 234 -4.24 -17.14 0.21
CA CYS A 234 -5.08 -17.13 -0.98
C CYS A 234 -4.43 -17.84 -2.17
N VAL A 235 -3.10 -17.97 -2.20
CA VAL A 235 -2.36 -18.48 -3.35
C VAL A 235 -1.75 -19.86 -3.10
N ARG A 236 -1.27 -20.52 -4.15
CA ARG A 236 -0.62 -21.84 -4.07
C ARG A 236 0.83 -21.68 -3.61
N LYS A 237 1.44 -22.76 -3.10
CA LYS A 237 2.87 -22.75 -2.71
C LYS A 237 3.84 -22.43 -3.85
N VAL A 238 3.43 -22.69 -5.09
CA VAL A 238 4.23 -22.37 -6.29
C VAL A 238 4.14 -20.89 -6.67
N ASP A 239 3.08 -20.21 -6.25
CA ASP A 239 2.86 -18.80 -6.49
C ASP A 239 3.72 -17.97 -5.52
N THR A 240 3.98 -16.72 -5.88
CA THR A 240 4.77 -15.81 -5.03
C THR A 240 3.94 -14.59 -4.67
N VAL A 241 3.78 -14.33 -3.38
CA VAL A 241 3.33 -13.02 -2.86
C VAL A 241 4.57 -12.22 -2.48
N ALA A 242 4.65 -10.96 -2.88
CA ALA A 242 5.76 -10.07 -2.58
C ALA A 242 5.24 -8.69 -2.16
N ARG A 243 6.03 -7.98 -1.35
CA ARG A 243 5.76 -6.58 -0.99
C ARG A 243 6.84 -5.69 -1.59
N LEU A 244 6.43 -4.68 -2.36
CA LEU A 244 7.36 -3.79 -3.06
C LEU A 244 7.80 -2.59 -2.23
N GLY A 245 6.99 -2.20 -1.25
CA GLY A 245 7.20 -1.06 -0.37
C GLY A 245 5.86 -0.39 -0.06
N GLY A 246 5.78 0.37 1.03
CA GLY A 246 4.53 1.05 1.42
C GLY A 246 3.36 0.06 1.56
N ASP A 247 2.27 0.36 0.87
CA ASP A 247 1.03 -0.41 0.72
C ASP A 247 0.97 -1.26 -0.56
N GLU A 248 2.07 -1.35 -1.31
CA GLU A 248 2.13 -2.08 -2.58
C GLU A 248 2.52 -3.56 -2.39
N PHE A 249 1.63 -4.45 -2.86
CA PHE A 249 1.86 -5.88 -2.95
C PHE A 249 1.85 -6.33 -4.41
N THR A 250 2.44 -7.50 -4.66
CA THR A 250 2.39 -8.16 -5.95
C THR A 250 2.20 -9.65 -5.77
N VAL A 251 1.49 -10.27 -6.71
CA VAL A 251 1.32 -11.71 -6.76
C VAL A 251 1.72 -12.22 -8.14
N LEU A 252 2.65 -13.18 -8.16
CA LEU A 252 3.09 -13.90 -9.35
C LEU A 252 2.46 -15.29 -9.35
N LEU A 253 1.65 -15.57 -10.37
CA LEU A 253 0.98 -16.87 -10.57
C LEU A 253 1.68 -17.65 -11.67
N GLU A 254 2.18 -18.84 -11.34
CA GLU A 254 2.96 -19.66 -12.27
C GLU A 254 2.69 -21.17 -12.07
N PRO A 255 2.13 -21.90 -13.07
CA PRO A 255 1.53 -21.43 -14.32
C PRO A 255 0.04 -21.05 -14.19
N VAL A 256 -0.49 -20.31 -15.17
CA VAL A 256 -1.93 -20.07 -15.35
C VAL A 256 -2.41 -20.55 -16.72
N GLN A 257 -3.68 -20.96 -16.81
CA GLN A 257 -4.30 -21.39 -18.06
C GLN A 257 -4.73 -20.20 -18.94
N GLY A 258 -5.15 -19.10 -18.32
CA GLY A 258 -5.69 -17.94 -19.02
C GLY A 258 -6.14 -16.81 -18.08
N PRO A 259 -6.73 -15.75 -18.63
CA PRO A 259 -7.17 -14.57 -17.86
C PRO A 259 -8.16 -14.90 -16.75
N ASP A 260 -9.10 -15.82 -16.99
CA ASP A 260 -10.14 -16.15 -16.00
C ASP A 260 -9.56 -16.72 -14.70
N GLU A 261 -8.49 -17.53 -14.78
CA GLU A 261 -7.82 -18.07 -13.60
C GLU A 261 -7.12 -16.96 -12.80
N ALA A 262 -6.46 -16.02 -13.50
CA ALA A 262 -5.80 -14.89 -12.86
C ALA A 262 -6.81 -13.94 -12.19
N LEU A 263 -7.93 -13.68 -12.87
CA LEU A 263 -9.02 -12.86 -12.34
C LEU A 263 -9.73 -13.52 -11.16
N ALA A 264 -9.89 -14.85 -11.17
CA ALA A 264 -10.43 -15.58 -10.03
C ALA A 264 -9.54 -15.46 -8.78
N VAL A 265 -8.21 -15.48 -8.96
CA VAL A 265 -7.27 -15.24 -7.85
C VAL A 265 -7.33 -13.78 -7.39
N ALA A 266 -7.42 -12.81 -8.31
CA ALA A 266 -7.59 -11.40 -7.96
C ALA A 266 -8.87 -11.16 -7.14
N ALA A 267 -9.99 -11.76 -7.56
CA ALA A 267 -11.25 -11.72 -6.82
C ALA A 267 -11.13 -12.35 -5.43
N LYS A 268 -10.44 -13.49 -5.32
CA LYS A 268 -10.19 -14.15 -4.03
C LYS A 268 -9.35 -13.28 -3.09
N LEU A 269 -8.33 -12.62 -3.61
CA LEU A 269 -7.50 -11.68 -2.85
C LEU A 269 -8.32 -10.49 -2.35
N ALA A 270 -9.11 -9.86 -3.22
CA ALA A 270 -9.99 -8.75 -2.85
C ALA A 270 -11.02 -9.18 -1.79
N GLN A 271 -11.70 -10.30 -2.00
CA GLN A 271 -12.67 -10.85 -1.04
C GLN A 271 -12.04 -11.19 0.33
N SER A 272 -10.76 -11.61 0.34
CA SER A 272 -10.06 -11.88 1.59
C SER A 272 -9.92 -10.64 2.47
N LEU A 273 -9.95 -9.43 1.90
CA LEU A 273 -9.82 -8.17 2.62
C LEU A 273 -11.14 -7.66 3.22
N GLU A 274 -12.29 -8.16 2.73
CA GLU A 274 -13.62 -7.78 3.25
C GLU A 274 -13.80 -8.11 4.74
N ARG A 275 -13.10 -9.14 5.24
CA ARG A 275 -13.14 -9.50 6.66
C ARG A 275 -12.39 -8.43 7.49
N PRO A 276 -12.95 -7.90 8.58
CA PRO A 276 -12.24 -6.93 9.42
C PRO A 276 -10.92 -7.48 9.98
N PHE A 277 -9.93 -6.61 10.16
CA PHE A 277 -8.70 -6.88 10.89
C PHE A 277 -8.86 -6.35 12.33
N LEU A 278 -8.57 -7.19 13.32
CA LEU A 278 -8.54 -6.76 14.72
C LEU A 278 -7.16 -6.22 15.05
N ILE A 279 -7.03 -4.90 15.15
CA ILE A 279 -5.77 -4.18 15.31
C ILE A 279 -5.93 -3.24 16.50
N GLN A 280 -5.12 -3.41 17.54
CA GLN A 280 -5.19 -2.59 18.77
C GLN A 280 -6.62 -2.48 19.36
N ASN A 281 -7.39 -3.58 19.34
CA ASN A 281 -8.82 -3.65 19.74
C ASN A 281 -9.80 -2.86 18.87
N HIS A 282 -9.38 -2.38 17.69
CA HIS A 282 -10.24 -1.81 16.67
C HIS A 282 -10.49 -2.80 15.53
N GLU A 283 -11.71 -2.83 15.00
CA GLU A 283 -12.02 -3.54 13.76
C GLU A 283 -11.79 -2.61 12.57
N ILE A 284 -10.81 -2.95 11.73
CA ILE A 284 -10.43 -2.18 10.56
C ILE A 284 -10.77 -2.97 9.30
N THR A 285 -11.57 -2.38 8.41
CA THR A 285 -11.82 -2.91 7.07
C THR A 285 -10.99 -2.16 6.05
N THR A 286 -10.33 -2.88 5.15
CA THR A 286 -9.59 -2.30 4.02
C THR A 286 -10.05 -2.95 2.72
N SER A 287 -9.80 -2.29 1.60
CA SER A 287 -9.93 -2.86 0.27
C SER A 287 -8.61 -2.74 -0.50
N ALA A 288 -8.57 -3.27 -1.72
CA ALA A 288 -7.44 -3.11 -2.61
C ALA A 288 -7.88 -2.84 -4.05
N SER A 289 -7.05 -2.09 -4.76
CA SER A 289 -7.10 -1.92 -6.20
C SER A 289 -6.06 -2.87 -6.83
N ILE A 290 -6.46 -3.70 -7.79
CA ILE A 290 -5.61 -4.76 -8.35
C ILE A 290 -5.52 -4.66 -9.88
N GLY A 291 -4.32 -4.64 -10.43
CA GLY A 291 -4.05 -4.71 -11.86
C GLY A 291 -3.52 -6.07 -12.25
N VAL A 292 -4.03 -6.67 -13.31
CA VAL A 292 -3.68 -8.02 -13.75
C VAL A 292 -3.06 -7.97 -15.14
N VAL A 293 -1.90 -8.58 -15.33
CA VAL A 293 -1.29 -8.79 -16.66
C VAL A 293 -0.92 -10.24 -16.90
N LEU A 294 -0.86 -10.62 -18.18
CA LEU A 294 -0.49 -11.96 -18.62
C LEU A 294 0.76 -11.93 -19.49
N PHE A 295 1.67 -12.85 -19.22
CA PHE A 295 2.78 -13.19 -20.12
C PHE A 295 2.41 -14.42 -20.96
N PRO A 296 2.75 -14.44 -22.26
CA PRO A 296 3.41 -13.37 -23.04
C PRO A 296 2.43 -12.36 -23.68
N GLU A 297 1.12 -12.48 -23.41
CA GLU A 297 0.05 -11.79 -24.14
C GLU A 297 0.12 -10.27 -24.03
N HIS A 298 0.36 -9.75 -22.83
CA HIS A 298 0.43 -8.31 -22.61
C HIS A 298 1.85 -7.77 -22.79
N ASP A 299 2.88 -8.52 -22.39
CA ASP A 299 4.27 -8.14 -22.65
C ASP A 299 5.21 -9.35 -22.57
N ALA A 300 6.31 -9.30 -23.31
CA ALA A 300 7.35 -10.32 -23.28
C ALA A 300 8.50 -10.00 -22.30
N THR A 301 8.51 -8.79 -21.74
CA THR A 301 9.57 -8.30 -20.86
C THR A 301 9.07 -8.12 -19.42
N VAL A 302 9.96 -8.37 -18.45
CA VAL A 302 9.62 -8.18 -17.03
C VAL A 302 9.25 -6.73 -16.72
N GLU A 303 10.00 -5.78 -17.27
CA GLU A 303 9.73 -4.35 -17.08
C GLU A 303 8.38 -3.95 -17.69
N GLY A 304 8.06 -4.45 -18.89
CA GLY A 304 6.78 -4.21 -19.53
C GLY A 304 5.60 -4.79 -18.76
N LEU A 305 5.73 -6.01 -18.22
CA LEU A 305 4.71 -6.62 -17.35
C LEU A 305 4.47 -5.80 -16.08
N MET A 306 5.55 -5.41 -15.38
CA MET A 306 5.45 -4.60 -14.16
C MET A 306 4.75 -3.26 -14.44
N ARG A 307 5.16 -2.56 -15.50
CA ARG A 307 4.58 -1.27 -15.89
C ARG A 307 3.10 -1.39 -16.28
N LYS A 308 2.73 -2.42 -17.05
CA LYS A 308 1.34 -2.64 -17.48
C LYS A 308 0.45 -3.10 -16.32
N ALA A 309 0.99 -3.86 -15.36
CA ALA A 309 0.25 -4.27 -14.17
C ALA A 309 -0.05 -3.07 -13.26
N ASP A 310 0.93 -2.19 -13.08
CA ASP A 310 0.75 -0.91 -12.37
C ASP A 310 -0.29 -0.02 -13.06
N ALA A 311 -0.24 0.11 -14.40
CA ALA A 311 -1.25 0.85 -15.15
C ALA A 311 -2.67 0.29 -14.98
N ALA A 312 -2.83 -1.03 -15.00
CA ALA A 312 -4.13 -1.66 -14.77
C ALA A 312 -4.64 -1.46 -13.34
N MET A 313 -3.75 -1.54 -12.34
CA MET A 313 -4.07 -1.29 -10.93
C MET A 313 -4.53 0.15 -10.74
N TYR A 314 -3.83 1.08 -11.38
CA TYR A 314 -4.17 2.49 -11.34
C TYR A 314 -5.54 2.77 -11.95
N CYS A 315 -5.87 2.16 -13.10
CA CYS A 315 -7.21 2.25 -13.68
C CYS A 315 -8.28 1.67 -12.72
N ALA A 316 -8.01 0.52 -12.09
CA ALA A 316 -8.89 -0.04 -11.07
C ALA A 316 -9.13 0.94 -9.89
N LYS A 317 -8.08 1.64 -9.45
CA LYS A 317 -8.17 2.67 -8.39
C LYS A 317 -9.06 3.85 -8.81
N ARG A 318 -8.95 4.29 -10.06
CA ARG A 318 -9.73 5.40 -10.62
C ARG A 318 -11.20 5.09 -10.82
N GLU A 319 -11.53 3.90 -11.28
CA GLU A 319 -12.92 3.55 -11.61
C GLU A 319 -13.80 3.32 -10.37
N GLY A 320 -13.23 3.42 -9.17
CA GLY A 320 -13.97 3.40 -7.92
C GLY A 320 -13.31 2.62 -6.79
N ARG A 321 -12.03 2.21 -6.94
CA ARG A 321 -11.30 1.39 -5.95
C ARG A 321 -12.00 0.05 -5.70
N ASN A 322 -11.48 -0.74 -4.75
CA ASN A 322 -12.01 -2.05 -4.36
C ASN A 322 -12.39 -2.95 -5.55
N ARG A 323 -11.49 -3.06 -6.53
CA ARG A 323 -11.73 -3.80 -7.76
C ARG A 323 -10.43 -4.28 -8.38
N PHE A 324 -10.58 -5.17 -9.36
CA PHE A 324 -9.49 -5.68 -10.15
C PHE A 324 -9.75 -5.46 -11.63
N ALA A 325 -8.71 -5.12 -12.38
CA ALA A 325 -8.78 -4.87 -13.82
C ALA A 325 -7.72 -5.68 -14.55
N LEU A 326 -8.12 -6.39 -15.61
CA LEU A 326 -7.19 -6.97 -16.57
C LEU A 326 -6.67 -5.87 -17.47
N PHE A 327 -5.35 -5.81 -17.67
CA PHE A 327 -4.74 -4.81 -18.54
C PHE A 327 -5.31 -4.86 -19.96
N THR A 328 -5.59 -3.68 -20.50
CA THR A 328 -5.90 -3.45 -21.92
C THR A 328 -5.00 -2.31 -22.44
N GLU A 329 -4.78 -2.23 -23.75
CA GLU A 329 -3.84 -1.22 -24.30
C GLU A 329 -4.34 0.22 -24.08
N GLU A 330 -5.65 0.44 -23.95
CA GLU A 330 -6.25 1.73 -23.60
C GLU A 330 -5.86 2.23 -22.19
N MET A 331 -5.40 1.33 -21.30
CA MET A 331 -4.94 1.71 -19.97
C MET A 331 -3.57 2.41 -20.00
N ASN A 332 -2.72 2.10 -20.99
CA ASN A 332 -1.42 2.77 -21.15
C ASN A 332 -1.57 4.26 -21.49
N SER A 333 -2.49 4.61 -22.39
CA SER A 333 -2.74 6.01 -22.73
C SER A 333 -3.24 6.79 -21.52
N THR A 334 -4.04 6.14 -20.67
CA THR A 334 -4.65 6.75 -19.49
C THR A 334 -3.62 7.19 -18.43
N VAL A 335 -2.54 6.43 -18.23
CA VAL A 335 -1.45 6.78 -17.28
C VAL A 335 -0.57 7.90 -17.84
N VAL A 336 -0.20 7.81 -19.11
CA VAL A 336 0.61 8.85 -19.79
C VAL A 336 -0.16 10.17 -19.87
N GLU A 337 -1.47 10.11 -20.16
CA GLU A 337 -2.36 11.27 -20.12
C GLU A 337 -2.32 11.95 -18.76
N ARG A 338 -2.31 11.20 -17.64
CA ARG A 338 -2.29 11.79 -16.30
C ARG A 338 -1.01 12.57 -16.01
N VAL A 339 0.16 11.97 -16.23
CA VAL A 339 1.46 12.63 -15.96
C VAL A 339 1.58 13.89 -16.82
N THR A 340 1.11 13.81 -18.07
CA THR A 340 1.05 14.96 -18.97
C THR A 340 0.09 16.02 -18.42
N LEU A 341 -1.10 15.62 -17.96
CA LEU A 341 -2.11 16.49 -17.40
C LEU A 341 -1.62 17.24 -16.15
N GLU A 342 -0.97 16.54 -15.23
CA GLU A 342 -0.38 17.12 -14.01
C GLU A 342 0.70 18.16 -14.33
N SER A 343 1.58 17.86 -15.29
CA SER A 343 2.60 18.80 -15.74
C SER A 343 1.99 20.10 -16.29
N TYR A 344 0.95 19.98 -17.13
CA TYR A 344 0.24 21.16 -17.64
C TYR A 344 -0.56 21.89 -16.57
N LEU A 345 -1.20 21.15 -15.65
CA LEU A 345 -2.05 21.71 -14.60
C LEU A 345 -1.26 22.62 -13.64
N ASN A 346 -0.03 22.24 -13.29
CA ASN A 346 0.86 23.04 -12.45
C ASN A 346 1.09 24.45 -13.01
N ALA A 347 1.24 24.60 -14.33
CA ALA A 347 1.49 25.89 -14.96
C ALA A 347 0.21 26.61 -15.42
N ALA A 348 -0.93 25.92 -15.45
CA ALA A 348 -2.17 26.41 -16.06
C ALA A 348 -2.75 27.64 -15.35
N LEU A 349 -2.66 27.67 -14.00
CA LEU A 349 -3.18 28.80 -13.22
C LEU A 349 -2.40 30.08 -13.48
N GLU A 350 -1.06 30.01 -13.48
CA GLU A 350 -0.18 31.15 -13.78
C GLU A 350 -0.32 31.65 -15.22
N LYS A 351 -0.65 30.76 -16.15
CA LYS A 351 -0.87 31.07 -17.57
C LYS A 351 -2.27 31.57 -17.89
N GLY A 352 -3.17 31.66 -16.90
CA GLY A 352 -4.54 32.12 -17.12
C GLY A 352 -5.36 31.20 -18.02
N GLU A 353 -5.11 29.89 -17.98
CA GLU A 353 -5.79 28.90 -18.83
C GLU A 353 -7.18 28.48 -18.30
N PHE A 354 -7.55 28.96 -17.11
CA PHE A 354 -8.83 28.69 -16.48
C PHE A 354 -9.83 29.82 -16.70
N CYS A 355 -11.10 29.45 -16.85
CA CYS A 355 -12.23 30.37 -16.83
C CYS A 355 -13.39 29.76 -16.02
N CYS A 356 -14.34 30.59 -15.60
CA CYS A 356 -15.61 30.12 -15.05
C CYS A 356 -16.69 30.26 -16.14
N HIS A 357 -17.44 29.19 -16.34
CA HIS A 357 -18.72 29.25 -17.02
C HIS A 357 -19.84 29.28 -15.99
N PHE A 358 -21.02 29.72 -16.40
CA PHE A 358 -22.12 30.04 -15.51
C PHE A 358 -23.39 29.35 -16.00
N GLN A 359 -23.97 28.48 -15.17
CA GLN A 359 -25.19 27.77 -15.51
C GLN A 359 -26.38 28.33 -14.71
N PRO A 360 -27.45 28.81 -15.37
CA PRO A 360 -28.60 29.37 -14.68
C PRO A 360 -29.37 28.32 -13.87
N GLN A 361 -30.00 28.78 -12.79
CA GLN A 361 -30.91 28.01 -11.93
C GLN A 361 -32.27 28.72 -11.92
N MET A 362 -33.35 27.97 -12.15
CA MET A 362 -34.70 28.53 -12.31
C MET A 362 -35.66 27.98 -11.26
N ALA A 363 -36.55 28.84 -10.77
CA ALA A 363 -37.66 28.43 -9.92
C ALA A 363 -38.76 27.77 -10.76
N THR A 364 -39.31 26.66 -10.27
CA THR A 364 -40.39 25.92 -10.96
C THR A 364 -41.75 26.61 -10.86
N ALA A 365 -41.93 27.52 -9.90
CA ALA A 365 -43.24 28.11 -9.62
C ALA A 365 -43.61 29.28 -10.56
N ASP A 366 -42.61 30.05 -10.99
CA ASP A 366 -42.80 31.32 -11.71
C ASP A 366 -41.78 31.55 -12.83
N ASP A 367 -41.03 30.52 -13.22
CA ASP A 367 -40.03 30.54 -14.29
C ASP A 367 -38.98 31.65 -14.18
N ARG A 368 -38.73 32.15 -12.96
CA ARG A 368 -37.71 33.19 -12.72
C ARG A 368 -36.36 32.58 -12.47
N ILE A 369 -35.32 33.25 -12.94
CA ILE A 369 -33.94 32.89 -12.63
C ILE A 369 -33.62 33.32 -11.21
N VAL A 370 -33.26 32.36 -10.36
CA VAL A 370 -33.02 32.56 -8.92
C VAL A 370 -31.55 32.46 -8.54
N GLY A 371 -30.75 31.82 -9.38
CA GLY A 371 -29.35 31.59 -9.11
C GLY A 371 -28.56 31.21 -10.35
N VAL A 372 -27.27 31.02 -10.13
CA VAL A 372 -26.31 30.66 -11.15
C VAL A 372 -25.17 29.88 -10.50
N GLU A 373 -24.80 28.76 -11.12
CA GLU A 373 -23.68 27.93 -10.67
C GLU A 373 -22.41 28.27 -11.47
N ALA A 374 -21.34 28.61 -10.77
CA ALA A 374 -20.02 28.83 -11.36
C ALA A 374 -19.29 27.50 -11.53
N LEU A 375 -19.06 27.15 -12.79
CA LEU A 375 -18.46 25.89 -13.20
C LEU A 375 -17.08 26.14 -13.81
N LEU A 376 -16.04 25.60 -13.17
CA LEU A 376 -14.66 25.73 -13.62
C LEU A 376 -14.46 25.09 -14.99
N ARG A 377 -13.72 25.75 -15.87
CA ARG A 377 -13.34 25.27 -17.20
C ARG A 377 -11.84 25.47 -17.41
N TRP A 378 -11.22 24.50 -18.07
CA TRP A 378 -9.81 24.58 -18.43
C TRP A 378 -9.66 24.43 -19.94
N THR A 379 -9.04 25.43 -20.56
CA THR A 379 -8.65 25.38 -21.98
C THR A 379 -7.15 25.50 -22.07
N ASN A 380 -6.49 24.38 -22.36
CA ASN A 380 -5.05 24.34 -22.56
C ASN A 380 -4.70 24.49 -24.05
N PRO A 381 -3.65 25.24 -24.43
CA PRO A 381 -3.26 25.42 -25.83
C PRO A 381 -2.92 24.13 -26.59
N VAL A 382 -2.46 23.09 -25.87
CA VAL A 382 -2.05 21.80 -26.46
C VAL A 382 -3.16 20.76 -26.32
N LEU A 383 -3.76 20.63 -25.13
CA LEU A 383 -4.79 19.62 -24.85
C LEU A 383 -6.20 20.04 -25.33
N GLY A 384 -6.38 21.31 -25.69
CA GLY A 384 -7.70 21.87 -25.99
C GLY A 384 -8.55 22.04 -24.73
N ARG A 385 -9.88 21.87 -24.87
CA ARG A 385 -10.81 21.91 -23.74
C ARG A 385 -10.69 20.63 -22.92
N VAL A 386 -10.29 20.76 -21.66
CA VAL A 386 -10.14 19.64 -20.73
C VAL A 386 -11.37 19.58 -19.80
N PRO A 387 -12.12 18.46 -19.78
CA PRO A 387 -13.28 18.33 -18.90
C PRO A 387 -12.91 18.37 -17.40
N PRO A 388 -13.74 18.99 -16.53
CA PRO A 388 -13.54 19.00 -15.08
C PRO A 388 -13.33 17.61 -14.46
N LEU A 389 -14.11 16.62 -14.92
CA LEU A 389 -13.99 15.22 -14.50
C LEU A 389 -12.59 14.61 -14.75
N LYS A 390 -11.78 15.18 -15.66
CA LYS A 390 -10.40 14.74 -15.91
C LYS A 390 -9.39 15.45 -15.01
N PHE A 391 -9.48 16.77 -14.85
CA PHE A 391 -8.42 17.54 -14.20
C PHE A 391 -8.67 17.83 -12.71
N VAL A 392 -9.93 17.92 -12.27
CA VAL A 392 -10.24 18.19 -10.85
C VAL A 392 -9.68 17.10 -9.93
N PRO A 393 -9.84 15.78 -10.22
CA PRO A 393 -9.24 14.74 -9.39
C PRO A 393 -7.71 14.82 -9.33
N VAL A 394 -7.06 15.24 -10.43
CA VAL A 394 -5.60 15.46 -10.46
C VAL A 394 -5.22 16.68 -9.63
N ALA A 395 -6.02 17.74 -9.67
CA ALA A 395 -5.82 18.93 -8.83
C ALA A 395 -5.96 18.59 -7.33
N GLU A 396 -6.91 17.73 -6.97
CA GLU A 396 -7.11 17.28 -5.60
C GLU A 396 -5.94 16.42 -5.10
N ASP A 397 -5.55 15.41 -5.89
CA ASP A 397 -4.46 14.49 -5.52
C ASP A 397 -3.11 15.20 -5.39
N THR A 398 -2.89 16.29 -6.15
CA THR A 398 -1.66 17.10 -6.13
C THR A 398 -1.71 18.31 -5.20
N GLY A 399 -2.89 18.61 -4.63
CA GLY A 399 -3.12 19.80 -3.81
C GLY A 399 -3.29 21.11 -4.58
N LEU A 400 -3.15 21.11 -5.91
CA LEU A 400 -3.40 22.26 -6.80
C LEU A 400 -4.85 22.76 -6.75
N ILE A 401 -5.78 21.94 -6.26
CA ILE A 401 -7.18 22.35 -6.06
C ILE A 401 -7.32 23.51 -5.06
N LEU A 402 -6.39 23.64 -4.12
CA LEU A 402 -6.43 24.71 -3.11
C LEU A 402 -6.27 26.10 -3.74
N PRO A 403 -5.17 26.42 -4.46
CA PRO A 403 -5.05 27.72 -5.13
C PRO A 403 -6.07 27.89 -6.26
N LEU A 404 -6.39 26.82 -6.99
CA LEU A 404 -7.34 26.87 -8.10
C LEU A 404 -8.77 27.18 -7.63
N GLY A 405 -9.22 26.54 -6.56
CA GLY A 405 -10.55 26.76 -5.99
C GLY A 405 -10.70 28.13 -5.35
N LEU A 406 -9.65 28.68 -4.73
CA LEU A 406 -9.65 30.07 -4.26
C LEU A 406 -9.78 31.06 -5.42
N TRP A 407 -9.04 30.84 -6.51
CA TRP A 407 -9.16 31.64 -7.71
C TRP A 407 -10.56 31.56 -8.33
N ALA A 408 -11.16 30.36 -8.38
CA ALA A 408 -12.50 30.17 -8.93
C ALA A 408 -13.56 30.89 -8.07
N LEU A 409 -13.48 30.76 -6.74
CA LEU A 409 -14.37 31.43 -5.79
C LEU A 409 -14.28 32.95 -5.91
N GLU A 410 -13.06 33.51 -5.96
CA GLU A 410 -12.86 34.94 -6.15
C GLU A 410 -13.40 35.42 -7.49
N THR A 411 -13.16 34.67 -8.56
CA THR A 411 -13.62 35.00 -9.92
C THR A 411 -15.16 35.02 -9.99
N ALA A 412 -15.81 34.03 -9.39
CA ALA A 412 -17.27 33.95 -9.31
C ALA A 412 -17.86 35.12 -8.50
N CYS A 413 -17.30 35.41 -7.32
CA CYS A 413 -17.74 36.52 -6.49
C CYS A 413 -17.58 37.88 -7.19
N ALA A 414 -16.43 38.11 -7.82
CA ALA A 414 -16.18 39.32 -8.59
C ALA A 414 -17.13 39.43 -9.79
N GLN A 415 -17.45 38.31 -10.46
CA GLN A 415 -18.40 38.31 -11.57
C GLN A 415 -19.81 38.71 -11.12
N GLN A 416 -20.28 38.21 -9.99
CA GLN A 416 -21.59 38.59 -9.44
C GLN A 416 -21.70 40.10 -9.20
N VAL A 417 -20.65 40.70 -8.64
CA VAL A 417 -20.60 42.16 -8.41
C VAL A 417 -20.58 42.93 -9.73
N ARG A 418 -19.89 42.42 -10.76
CA ARG A 418 -19.92 43.02 -12.11
C ARG A 418 -21.32 42.97 -12.72
N TRP A 419 -22.01 41.84 -12.66
CA TRP A 419 -23.38 41.72 -13.17
C TRP A 419 -24.36 42.67 -12.47
N LEU A 420 -24.26 42.79 -11.14
CA LEU A 420 -25.04 43.78 -10.39
C LEU A 420 -24.79 45.22 -10.88
N SER A 421 -23.53 45.57 -11.18
CA SER A 421 -23.20 46.89 -11.71
C SER A 421 -23.69 47.13 -13.15
N GLN A 422 -23.93 46.04 -13.89
CA GLN A 422 -24.48 46.06 -15.25
C GLN A 422 -26.02 46.10 -15.27
N GLY A 423 -26.67 45.99 -14.10
CA GLY A 423 -28.13 46.08 -13.98
C GLY A 423 -28.86 44.74 -13.90
N LEU A 424 -28.14 43.62 -13.87
CA LEU A 424 -28.74 42.32 -13.58
C LEU A 424 -29.25 42.29 -12.12
N PRO A 425 -30.33 41.55 -11.84
CA PRO A 425 -30.82 41.41 -10.48
C PRO A 425 -29.82 40.63 -9.61
N PRO A 426 -29.94 40.75 -8.27
CA PRO A 426 -29.16 39.93 -7.35
C PRO A 426 -29.54 38.46 -7.48
N LEU A 427 -28.66 37.69 -8.12
CA LEU A 427 -28.74 36.24 -8.20
C LEU A 427 -27.92 35.59 -7.07
N ARG A 428 -28.31 34.37 -6.70
CA ARG A 428 -27.47 33.50 -5.87
C ARG A 428 -26.34 32.92 -6.73
N MET A 429 -25.09 33.16 -6.33
CA MET A 429 -23.87 32.63 -6.95
C MET A 429 -23.44 31.38 -6.21
N ALA A 430 -23.65 30.22 -6.82
CA ALA A 430 -23.23 28.93 -6.29
C ALA A 430 -21.81 28.58 -6.75
N VAL A 431 -20.96 28.10 -5.83
CA VAL A 431 -19.59 27.68 -6.11
C VAL A 431 -19.28 26.35 -5.43
N ASN A 432 -18.84 25.38 -6.22
CA ASN A 432 -18.41 24.06 -5.77
C ASN A 432 -17.12 24.12 -4.95
N ILE A 433 -17.10 23.44 -3.80
CA ILE A 433 -15.96 23.39 -2.89
C ILE A 433 -15.44 21.96 -2.75
N SER A 434 -14.16 21.75 -3.06
CA SER A 434 -13.50 20.46 -2.88
C SER A 434 -13.44 20.06 -1.40
N PRO A 435 -13.53 18.76 -1.07
CA PRO A 435 -13.29 18.27 0.29
C PRO A 435 -11.95 18.72 0.88
N LEU A 436 -10.91 18.86 0.04
CA LEU A 436 -9.58 19.29 0.51
C LEU A 436 -9.58 20.77 0.90
N GLN A 437 -10.31 21.63 0.17
CA GLN A 437 -10.49 23.03 0.52
C GLN A 437 -11.28 23.18 1.82
N PHE A 438 -12.41 22.46 1.93
CA PHE A 438 -13.28 22.54 3.10
C PHE A 438 -12.59 22.15 4.41
N ARG A 439 -11.64 21.20 4.35
CA ARG A 439 -10.84 20.77 5.52
C ARG A 439 -9.65 21.67 5.82
N ASN A 440 -9.34 22.63 4.95
CA ASN A 440 -8.27 23.58 5.23
C ASN A 440 -8.68 24.46 6.43
N ARG A 441 -7.83 24.52 7.45
CA ARG A 441 -8.08 25.30 8.68
C ARG A 441 -8.29 26.79 8.38
N GLU A 442 -7.70 27.30 7.32
CA GLU A 442 -7.80 28.71 6.93
C GLU A 442 -8.98 28.98 5.98
N PHE A 443 -9.79 27.96 5.63
CA PHE A 443 -10.83 28.10 4.62
C PHE A 443 -11.87 29.18 4.95
N CYS A 444 -12.39 29.20 6.18
CA CYS A 444 -13.35 30.23 6.61
C CYS A 444 -12.76 31.64 6.50
N ASP A 445 -11.50 31.82 6.92
CA ASP A 445 -10.80 33.11 6.81
C ASP A 445 -10.59 33.54 5.35
N GLN A 446 -10.21 32.59 4.50
CA GLN A 446 -10.03 32.83 3.06
C GLN A 446 -11.33 33.24 2.38
N VAL A 447 -12.44 32.56 2.68
CA VAL A 447 -13.76 32.91 2.15
C VAL A 447 -14.18 34.30 2.62
N ARG A 448 -14.04 34.61 3.92
CA ARG A 448 -14.32 35.96 4.45
C ARG A 448 -13.50 37.04 3.76
N ALA A 449 -12.21 36.79 3.54
CA ALA A 449 -11.32 37.72 2.85
C ALA A 449 -11.77 37.96 1.39
N ILE A 450 -12.21 36.91 0.68
CA ILE A 450 -12.74 37.03 -0.68
C ILE A 450 -14.04 37.84 -0.71
N VAL A 451 -14.97 37.56 0.20
CA VAL A 451 -16.24 38.31 0.31
C VAL A 451 -15.95 39.80 0.55
N GLN A 452 -15.04 40.12 1.48
CA GLN A 452 -14.63 41.49 1.76
C GLN A 452 -13.95 42.17 0.57
N ARG A 453 -13.04 41.46 -0.13
CA ARG A 453 -12.26 42.00 -1.24
C ARG A 453 -13.09 42.24 -2.50
N THR A 454 -14.02 41.34 -2.80
CA THR A 454 -14.88 41.44 -3.99
C THR A 454 -16.08 42.35 -3.76
N GLY A 455 -16.55 42.47 -2.51
CA GLY A 455 -17.72 43.26 -2.17
C GLY A 455 -19.05 42.57 -2.45
N ILE A 456 -19.05 41.26 -2.73
CA ILE A 456 -20.29 40.48 -2.83
C ILE A 456 -21.02 40.49 -1.48
N ARG A 457 -22.35 40.59 -1.51
CA ARG A 457 -23.15 40.37 -0.29
C ARG A 457 -23.10 38.88 0.05
N ALA A 458 -22.73 38.54 1.28
CA ALA A 458 -22.58 37.16 1.72
C ALA A 458 -23.83 36.29 1.44
N GLU A 459 -25.03 36.86 1.60
CA GLU A 459 -26.30 36.16 1.35
C GLU A 459 -26.54 35.76 -0.12
N HIS A 460 -25.77 36.32 -1.06
CA HIS A 460 -25.77 35.96 -2.47
C HIS A 460 -24.72 34.90 -2.81
N LEU A 461 -23.81 34.56 -1.90
CA LEU A 461 -22.84 33.48 -2.10
C LEU A 461 -23.40 32.19 -1.51
N GLU A 462 -23.43 31.13 -2.31
CA GLU A 462 -23.75 29.78 -1.90
C GLU A 462 -22.54 28.88 -2.12
N LEU A 463 -22.12 28.16 -1.07
CA LEU A 463 -21.04 27.18 -1.17
C LEU A 463 -21.65 25.78 -1.25
N GLU A 464 -21.27 25.04 -2.27
CA GLU A 464 -21.76 23.70 -2.53
C GLU A 464 -20.71 22.68 -2.11
N LEU A 465 -21.14 21.74 -1.27
CA LEU A 465 -20.28 20.72 -0.67
C LEU A 465 -20.89 19.35 -0.92
N THR A 466 -20.10 18.41 -1.41
CA THR A 466 -20.60 17.05 -1.59
C THR A 466 -20.95 16.41 -0.24
N GLU A 467 -21.96 15.55 -0.23
CA GLU A 467 -22.39 14.81 0.95
C GLU A 467 -21.20 14.09 1.65
N SER A 468 -20.34 13.45 0.86
CA SER A 468 -19.16 12.74 1.35
C SER A 468 -18.12 13.67 1.99
N ALA A 469 -17.99 14.91 1.53
CA ALA A 469 -17.06 15.89 2.09
C ALA A 469 -17.41 16.22 3.54
N VAL A 470 -18.71 16.48 3.78
CA VAL A 470 -19.22 16.94 5.07
C VAL A 470 -19.30 15.78 6.07
N MET A 471 -19.64 14.57 5.61
CA MET A 471 -19.80 13.40 6.48
C MET A 471 -18.50 12.76 6.94
N ALA A 472 -17.38 13.02 6.26
CA ALA A 472 -16.10 12.37 6.59
C ALA A 472 -15.54 12.74 7.97
N ASP A 473 -15.85 13.93 8.49
CA ASP A 473 -15.61 14.35 9.87
C ASP A 473 -16.78 15.23 10.34
N ALA A 474 -17.91 14.58 10.60
CA ALA A 474 -19.18 15.28 10.83
C ALA A 474 -19.15 16.22 12.05
N GLU A 475 -18.37 15.93 13.10
CA GLU A 475 -18.30 16.82 14.27
C GLU A 475 -17.53 18.10 13.97
N SER A 476 -16.36 18.00 13.32
CA SER A 476 -15.58 19.17 12.89
C SER A 476 -16.34 20.00 11.85
N SER A 477 -17.00 19.34 10.89
CA SER A 477 -17.81 19.97 9.84
C SER A 477 -18.89 20.88 10.41
N VAL A 478 -19.57 20.51 11.50
CA VAL A 478 -20.61 21.37 12.12
C VAL A 478 -20.04 22.73 12.52
N GLY A 479 -18.81 22.79 13.05
CA GLY A 479 -18.17 24.05 13.45
C GLY A 479 -17.92 24.95 12.25
N ILE A 480 -17.29 24.41 11.21
CA ILE A 480 -16.94 25.13 9.97
C ILE A 480 -18.19 25.66 9.27
N LEU A 481 -19.22 24.82 9.13
CA LEU A 481 -20.47 25.21 8.49
C LEU A 481 -21.19 26.32 9.28
N ARG A 482 -21.18 26.26 10.62
CA ARG A 482 -21.78 27.33 11.43
C ARG A 482 -21.03 28.64 11.25
N GLU A 483 -19.71 28.61 11.25
CA GLU A 483 -18.90 29.81 11.05
C GLU A 483 -19.16 30.48 9.69
N LEU A 484 -19.31 29.68 8.64
CA LEU A 484 -19.66 30.18 7.30
C LEU A 484 -21.08 30.75 7.28
N ARG A 485 -22.07 30.04 7.84
CA ARG A 485 -23.46 30.53 7.93
C ARG A 485 -23.57 31.81 8.76
N ASP A 486 -22.89 31.89 9.89
CA ASP A 486 -22.88 33.08 10.76
C ASP A 486 -22.25 34.30 10.07
N SER A 487 -21.43 34.06 9.04
CA SER A 487 -20.90 35.10 8.14
C SER A 487 -21.91 35.53 7.06
N GLY A 488 -23.12 34.97 7.05
CA GLY A 488 -24.21 35.26 6.13
C GLY A 488 -24.17 34.47 4.81
N ILE A 489 -23.26 33.48 4.68
CA ILE A 489 -23.06 32.69 3.47
C ILE A 489 -24.06 31.52 3.46
N ARG A 490 -24.64 31.23 2.29
CA ARG A 490 -25.54 30.08 2.12
C ARG A 490 -24.76 28.79 1.90
N LEU A 491 -25.32 27.68 2.37
CA LEU A 491 -24.68 26.36 2.29
C LEU A 491 -25.62 25.34 1.66
N ALA A 492 -25.13 24.67 0.62
CA ALA A 492 -25.85 23.60 -0.07
C ALA A 492 -25.08 22.28 0.02
N ILE A 493 -25.82 21.17 0.10
CA ILE A 493 -25.26 19.83 -0.12
C ILE A 493 -25.49 19.43 -1.57
N ASP A 494 -24.39 19.07 -2.24
CA ASP A 494 -24.35 18.57 -3.59
C ASP A 494 -24.30 17.03 -3.65
N ASP A 495 -24.66 16.47 -4.81
CA ASP A 495 -24.75 15.03 -5.11
C ASP A 495 -25.60 14.23 -4.10
N PHE A 496 -26.65 14.83 -3.52
CA PHE A 496 -27.37 14.24 -2.39
C PHE A 496 -28.07 12.92 -2.78
N GLY A 497 -27.85 11.87 -1.96
CA GLY A 497 -28.45 10.55 -2.14
C GLY A 497 -27.56 9.52 -2.81
N THR A 498 -26.37 9.92 -3.29
CA THR A 498 -25.35 9.00 -3.81
C THR A 498 -24.41 8.46 -2.72
N GLY A 499 -24.45 9.05 -1.52
CA GLY A 499 -23.64 8.69 -0.36
C GLY A 499 -24.39 8.04 0.81
N TYR A 500 -23.67 7.78 1.91
CA TYR A 500 -24.23 7.27 3.16
C TYR A 500 -24.68 8.42 4.06
N SER A 501 -25.90 8.92 3.83
CA SER A 501 -26.47 9.98 4.66
C SER A 501 -26.90 9.47 6.02
N SER A 502 -26.26 9.98 7.08
CA SER A 502 -26.85 9.92 8.41
C SER A 502 -27.85 11.07 8.55
N LEU A 503 -29.13 10.79 8.39
CA LEU A 503 -30.24 11.75 8.62
C LEU A 503 -30.11 12.47 9.98
N SER A 504 -29.50 11.80 10.96
CA SER A 504 -29.23 12.37 12.29
C SER A 504 -28.25 13.53 12.27
N TYR A 505 -27.28 13.53 11.35
CA TYR A 505 -26.31 14.61 11.14
C TYR A 505 -26.84 15.70 10.22
N LEU A 506 -27.62 15.34 9.20
CA LEU A 506 -28.24 16.32 8.30
C LEU A 506 -29.05 17.36 9.08
N ARG A 507 -29.79 16.91 10.11
CA ARG A 507 -30.53 17.81 11.03
C ARG A 507 -29.64 18.74 11.86
N LYS A 508 -28.36 18.39 12.09
CA LYS A 508 -27.42 19.22 12.86
C LYS A 508 -26.70 20.25 12.01
N PHE A 509 -26.59 19.99 10.70
CA PHE A 509 -25.87 20.87 9.80
C PHE A 509 -26.67 22.15 9.52
N PRO A 510 -26.03 23.32 9.57
CA PRO A 510 -26.66 24.60 9.29
C PRO A 510 -26.77 24.82 7.77
N LEU A 511 -27.49 23.94 7.07
CA LEU A 511 -27.69 23.99 5.62
C LEU A 511 -28.89 24.84 5.24
N ASP A 512 -28.90 25.33 4.01
CA ASP A 512 -30.01 26.08 3.42
C ASP A 512 -30.66 25.30 2.27
N ARG A 513 -29.91 24.37 1.65
CA ARG A 513 -30.32 23.74 0.39
C ARG A 513 -29.79 22.32 0.19
N LEU A 514 -30.56 21.51 -0.52
CA LEU A 514 -30.18 20.19 -1.04
C LEU A 514 -30.25 20.18 -2.58
N LYS A 515 -29.20 19.67 -3.23
CA LYS A 515 -29.17 19.44 -4.68
C LYS A 515 -29.35 17.95 -4.96
N ILE A 516 -30.35 17.62 -5.77
CA ILE A 516 -30.64 16.24 -6.17
C ILE A 516 -29.71 15.88 -7.33
N ASP A 517 -28.90 14.85 -7.13
CA ASP A 517 -27.96 14.35 -8.14
C ASP A 517 -28.66 13.98 -9.46
N ARG A 518 -28.01 14.34 -10.56
CA ARG A 518 -28.50 14.08 -11.93
C ARG A 518 -28.88 12.62 -12.17
N SER A 519 -28.24 11.64 -11.52
CA SER A 519 -28.54 10.21 -11.70
C SER A 519 -29.97 9.83 -11.30
N PHE A 520 -30.60 10.60 -10.39
CA PHE A 520 -32.00 10.43 -10.01
C PHE A 520 -32.96 11.26 -10.88
N VAL A 521 -32.47 12.30 -11.54
CA VAL A 521 -33.28 13.15 -12.43
C VAL A 521 -33.33 12.57 -13.84
N SER A 522 -32.20 12.04 -14.32
CA SER A 522 -32.09 11.50 -15.67
C SER A 522 -33.03 10.30 -15.86
N GLY A 523 -33.95 10.42 -16.82
CA GLY A 523 -34.94 9.38 -17.10
C GLY A 523 -35.99 9.17 -16.00
N ILE A 524 -36.23 10.19 -15.14
CA ILE A 524 -37.28 10.16 -14.09
C ILE A 524 -38.68 9.86 -14.67
N ASP A 525 -38.93 10.22 -15.93
CA ASP A 525 -40.17 9.93 -16.68
C ASP A 525 -40.37 8.44 -16.95
N ARG A 526 -39.28 7.65 -17.00
CA ARG A 526 -39.28 6.23 -17.38
C ARG A 526 -38.96 5.28 -16.24
N ILE A 527 -38.34 5.78 -15.17
CA ILE A 527 -37.86 4.97 -14.05
C ILE A 527 -38.67 5.34 -12.80
N PRO A 528 -39.72 4.59 -12.44
CA PRO A 528 -40.56 4.91 -11.28
C PRO A 528 -39.80 4.99 -9.95
N ALA A 529 -38.69 4.26 -9.82
CA ALA A 529 -37.83 4.33 -8.65
C ALA A 529 -37.16 5.70 -8.49
N ASN A 530 -36.74 6.33 -9.60
CA ASN A 530 -36.14 7.66 -9.59
C ASN A 530 -37.15 8.70 -9.11
N GLU A 531 -38.39 8.65 -9.61
CA GLU A 531 -39.47 9.55 -9.17
C GLU A 531 -39.75 9.42 -7.66
N LEU A 532 -39.75 8.20 -7.13
CA LEU A 532 -39.94 7.97 -5.69
C LEU A 532 -38.79 8.53 -4.84
N ILE A 533 -37.55 8.38 -5.30
CA ILE A 533 -36.36 8.93 -4.62
C ILE A 533 -36.43 10.45 -4.60
N VAL A 534 -36.71 11.08 -5.75
CA VAL A 534 -36.86 12.54 -5.85
C VAL A 534 -37.96 13.05 -4.92
N LYS A 535 -39.14 12.41 -4.90
CA LYS A 535 -40.22 12.78 -3.96
C LYS A 535 -39.78 12.66 -2.50
N ALA A 536 -39.03 11.61 -2.16
CA ALA A 536 -38.54 11.43 -0.79
C ALA A 536 -37.55 12.52 -0.40
N ILE A 537 -36.64 12.92 -1.30
CA ILE A 537 -35.68 14.00 -1.06
C ILE A 537 -36.40 15.36 -0.92
N VAL A 538 -37.37 15.65 -1.79
CA VAL A 538 -38.19 16.87 -1.70
C VAL A 538 -38.95 16.95 -0.37
N ALA A 539 -39.59 15.84 0.04
CA ALA A 539 -40.30 15.77 1.32
C ALA A 539 -39.35 15.93 2.53
N LEU A 540 -38.13 15.38 2.44
CA LEU A 540 -37.10 15.54 3.46
C LEU A 540 -36.64 16.99 3.56
N GLY A 541 -36.33 17.63 2.43
CA GLY A 541 -35.95 19.05 2.38
C GLY A 541 -37.01 19.94 3.02
N GLY A 542 -38.27 19.77 2.62
CA GLY A 542 -39.39 20.50 3.23
C GLY A 542 -39.55 20.26 4.74
N SER A 543 -39.32 19.02 5.21
CA SER A 543 -39.39 18.69 6.64
C SER A 543 -38.26 19.32 7.46
N LEU A 544 -37.11 19.62 6.83
CA LEU A 544 -35.96 20.27 7.44
C LEU A 544 -35.92 21.79 7.21
N GLY A 545 -36.86 22.34 6.43
CA GLY A 545 -36.87 23.74 6.04
C GLY A 545 -35.74 24.11 5.07
N LEU A 546 -35.32 23.16 4.23
CA LEU A 546 -34.28 23.33 3.21
C LEU A 546 -34.93 23.51 1.83
N ASP A 547 -34.37 24.39 1.01
CA ASP A 547 -34.69 24.47 -0.41
C ASP A 547 -34.19 23.21 -1.13
N VAL A 548 -34.87 22.81 -2.21
CA VAL A 548 -34.47 21.65 -3.01
C VAL A 548 -34.38 22.02 -4.48
N ILE A 549 -33.25 21.70 -5.10
CA ILE A 549 -32.99 21.91 -6.53
C ILE A 549 -32.69 20.58 -7.21
N ALA A 550 -33.32 20.36 -8.38
CA ALA A 550 -33.05 19.19 -9.22
C ALA A 550 -31.99 19.49 -10.29
N GLU A 551 -30.96 18.65 -10.39
CA GLU A 551 -29.89 18.86 -11.36
C GLU A 551 -30.00 18.01 -12.62
N GLY A 552 -29.47 18.54 -13.72
CA GLY A 552 -29.36 17.79 -14.96
C GLY A 552 -30.69 17.50 -15.62
N VAL A 553 -31.67 18.42 -15.50
CA VAL A 553 -32.92 18.37 -16.27
C VAL A 553 -32.61 18.67 -17.74
N GLU A 554 -32.86 17.72 -18.62
CA GLU A 554 -32.53 17.79 -20.05
C GLU A 554 -33.78 17.78 -20.94
N THR A 555 -34.88 17.15 -20.50
CA THR A 555 -36.11 17.04 -21.30
C THR A 555 -37.32 17.77 -20.67
N PRO A 556 -38.32 18.17 -21.49
CA PRO A 556 -39.60 18.67 -20.96
C PRO A 556 -40.33 17.65 -20.07
N GLU A 557 -40.23 16.36 -20.38
CA GLU A 557 -40.87 15.30 -19.60
C GLU A 557 -40.22 15.13 -18.22
N GLU A 558 -38.90 15.28 -18.13
CA GLU A 558 -38.18 15.30 -16.85
C GLU A 558 -38.63 16.50 -16.01
N LEU A 559 -38.74 17.69 -16.60
CA LEU A 559 -39.22 18.90 -15.91
C LEU A 559 -40.63 18.72 -15.36
N GLU A 560 -41.57 18.18 -16.15
CA GLU A 560 -42.93 17.91 -15.68
C GLU A 560 -42.93 16.96 -14.47
N CYS A 561 -42.04 15.95 -14.46
CA CYS A 561 -41.89 15.07 -13.30
C CYS A 561 -41.36 15.82 -12.07
N ILE A 562 -40.34 16.67 -12.25
CA ILE A 562 -39.75 17.48 -11.17
C ILE A 562 -40.80 18.43 -10.55
N GLU A 563 -41.61 19.09 -11.38
CA GLU A 563 -42.74 19.92 -10.94
C GLU A 563 -43.79 19.12 -10.17
N ARG A 564 -44.19 17.94 -10.69
CA ARG A 564 -45.12 17.03 -9.99
C ARG A 564 -44.59 16.51 -8.66
N CYS A 565 -43.26 16.39 -8.53
CA CYS A 565 -42.63 16.03 -7.26
C CYS A 565 -42.61 17.18 -6.25
N GLY A 566 -42.94 18.41 -6.66
CA GLY A 566 -42.93 19.60 -5.81
C GLY A 566 -41.54 20.18 -5.57
N CYS A 567 -40.57 19.89 -6.45
CA CYS A 567 -39.24 20.48 -6.35
C CYS A 567 -39.30 21.98 -6.67
N SER A 568 -38.66 22.81 -5.82
CA SER A 568 -38.77 24.28 -5.88
C SER A 568 -37.95 24.91 -6.99
N GLU A 569 -36.84 24.30 -7.36
CA GLU A 569 -35.90 24.83 -8.34
C GLU A 569 -35.35 23.70 -9.22
N TYR A 570 -34.85 24.05 -10.40
CA TYR A 570 -34.12 23.11 -11.25
C TYR A 570 -32.99 23.78 -12.03
N GLN A 571 -32.04 22.96 -12.47
CA GLN A 571 -30.97 23.33 -13.38
C GLN A 571 -30.69 22.21 -14.39
N GLY A 572 -30.19 22.55 -15.57
CA GLY A 572 -29.81 21.57 -16.58
C GLY A 572 -29.85 22.13 -18.00
N PHE A 573 -29.47 21.30 -18.98
CA PHE A 573 -29.35 21.71 -20.38
C PHE A 573 -30.69 22.05 -21.03
N ARG A 574 -31.82 21.63 -20.43
CA ARG A 574 -33.14 22.09 -20.84
C ARG A 574 -33.28 23.61 -20.73
N LEU A 575 -32.64 24.21 -19.74
CA LEU A 575 -32.64 25.66 -19.51
C LEU A 575 -31.53 26.32 -20.34
N SER A 576 -30.29 25.93 -20.08
CA SER A 576 -29.12 26.36 -20.85
C SER A 576 -27.91 25.47 -20.54
N GLU A 577 -27.03 25.34 -21.52
CA GLU A 577 -25.66 24.87 -21.25
C GLU A 577 -24.88 25.94 -20.43
N PRO A 578 -23.79 25.57 -19.75
CA PRO A 578 -22.95 26.55 -19.04
C PRO A 578 -22.34 27.61 -19.97
N LEU A 579 -22.70 28.87 -19.75
CA LEU A 579 -22.36 30.01 -20.61
C LEU A 579 -21.12 30.77 -20.12
N THR A 580 -20.48 31.55 -21.00
CA THR A 580 -19.48 32.53 -20.56
C THR A 580 -20.14 33.67 -19.78
N ALA A 581 -19.34 34.50 -19.11
CA ALA A 581 -19.88 35.65 -18.36
C ALA A 581 -20.66 36.63 -19.26
N GLU A 582 -20.14 36.91 -20.46
CA GLU A 582 -20.79 37.77 -21.44
C GLU A 582 -22.04 37.09 -22.04
N ASP A 583 -21.94 35.82 -22.42
CA ASP A 583 -23.06 35.08 -23.01
C ASP A 583 -24.22 34.92 -22.02
N PHE A 584 -23.92 34.73 -20.72
CA PHE A 584 -24.94 34.67 -19.67
C PHE A 584 -25.71 35.99 -19.56
N ALA A 585 -25.02 37.14 -19.60
CA ALA A 585 -25.68 38.44 -19.50
C ALA A 585 -26.63 38.68 -20.68
N HIS A 586 -26.18 38.40 -21.91
CA HIS A 586 -27.05 38.50 -23.09
C HIS A 586 -28.21 37.51 -23.04
N TRP A 587 -27.94 36.24 -22.68
CA TRP A 587 -28.98 35.22 -22.53
C TRP A 587 -30.04 35.63 -21.51
N PHE A 588 -29.63 36.21 -20.37
CA PHE A 588 -30.54 36.67 -19.33
C PHE A 588 -31.47 37.79 -19.83
N GLU A 589 -30.93 38.77 -20.56
CA GLU A 589 -31.70 39.89 -21.13
C GLU A 589 -32.69 39.41 -22.21
N ASP A 590 -32.24 38.53 -23.11
CA ASP A 590 -33.06 38.04 -24.23
C ASP A 590 -34.19 37.11 -23.79
N SER A 591 -33.98 36.39 -22.69
CA SER A 591 -34.93 35.36 -22.25
C SER A 591 -36.20 35.92 -21.61
N GLY A 592 -36.21 37.19 -21.18
CA GLY A 592 -37.38 37.84 -20.60
C GLY A 592 -37.84 37.29 -19.24
N TYR A 593 -37.02 36.46 -18.58
CA TYR A 593 -37.27 35.88 -17.24
C TYR A 593 -36.95 36.88 -16.11
N VAL A 594 -37.56 38.07 -16.16
CA VAL A 594 -37.40 39.15 -15.18
C VAL A 594 -38.25 38.93 -13.93
#